data_AF-A0A7V0M1B9-F1
#
_entry.id   AF-A0A7V0M1B9-F1
#
_cell.length_a   1.000
_cell.length_b   1.000
_cell.length_c   1.000
_cell.angle_alpha   90.00
_cell.angle_beta   90.00
_cell.angle_gamma   90.00
#
_symmetry.space_group_name_H-M   'P 1'
#
loop_
_entity.id
_entity.type
_entity.pdbx_description
1 polymer ?
#
loop_
_entity_poly.entity_id
_entity_poly.type
_entity_poly.pdbx_seq_one_letter_code
_entity_poly.pdbx_strand_id
1 'polypeptide(L)'
;MAKIDYKKELKHLYRPPAAKAEIVDVPQMNFAMIDGAGDPNTTQAFQEAIDALYGLSYTLKFMVKKGDPEIDYGVLPLEGLWWAEDMAQFSTENKENWKWTLMIMQPEFIT
;
A
#
# COMPACT_ATOMS: atom_id res chain seq x y z
N MET A 1 -1.07 26.30 1.29
CA MET A 1 -0.85 24.92 0.83
C MET A 1 0.56 24.40 1.13
N ALA A 2 0.73 23.57 2.16
CA ALA A 2 1.94 22.76 2.32
C ALA A 2 1.88 21.56 1.37
N LYS A 3 3.00 21.18 0.74
CA LYS A 3 3.07 20.02 -0.14
C LYS A 3 4.06 19.00 0.39
N ILE A 4 3.60 17.77 0.61
CA ILE A 4 4.41 16.66 1.14
C ILE A 4 4.64 15.65 0.01
N ASP A 5 5.89 15.24 -0.17
CA ASP A 5 6.28 14.22 -1.15
C ASP A 5 6.94 13.05 -0.42
N TYR A 6 6.12 12.12 0.06
CA TYR A 6 6.59 10.93 0.78
C TYR A 6 7.53 10.06 -0.06
N LYS A 7 7.41 10.03 -1.39
CA LYS A 7 8.35 9.26 -2.24
C LYS A 7 9.74 9.88 -2.23
N LYS A 8 9.85 11.19 -1.97
CA LYS A 8 11.12 11.91 -1.82
C LYS A 8 11.65 11.79 -0.39
N GLU A 9 10.79 11.94 0.61
CA GLU A 9 11.16 11.86 2.03
C GLU A 9 11.58 10.43 2.44
N LEU A 10 10.79 9.44 2.01
CA LEU A 10 11.03 8.01 2.22
C LEU A 10 11.73 7.37 1.02
N LYS A 11 12.65 8.10 0.37
CA LYS A 11 13.36 7.63 -0.84
C LYS A 11 14.03 6.26 -0.63
N HIS A 12 14.55 5.99 0.56
CA HIS A 12 15.21 4.72 0.89
C HIS A 12 14.25 3.52 0.85
N LEU A 13 12.93 3.74 1.01
CA LEU A 13 11.91 2.70 0.87
C LEU A 13 11.35 2.61 -0.55
N TYR A 14 11.16 3.76 -1.22
CA TYR A 14 10.45 3.83 -2.51
C TYR A 14 11.35 3.92 -3.75
N ARG A 15 12.67 4.06 -3.59
CA ARG A 15 13.65 4.12 -4.68
C ARG A 15 14.92 3.31 -4.36
N PRO A 16 14.81 1.99 -4.13
CA PRO A 16 15.97 1.15 -3.92
C PRO A 16 16.85 1.10 -5.18
N PRO A 17 18.17 0.89 -5.06
CA PRO A 17 19.05 0.71 -6.20
C PRO A 17 18.77 -0.63 -6.91
N ALA A 18 18.67 -0.61 -8.23
CA ALA A 18 18.35 -1.81 -9.02
C ALA A 18 19.43 -2.90 -8.99
N ALA A 19 20.68 -2.52 -8.72
CA ALA A 19 21.84 -3.39 -8.91
C ALA A 19 22.31 -4.12 -7.63
N LYS A 20 21.80 -3.76 -6.44
CA LYS A 20 22.28 -4.32 -5.18
C LYS A 20 21.18 -4.38 -4.13
N ALA A 21 21.22 -5.44 -3.32
CA ALA A 21 20.42 -5.53 -2.12
C ALA A 21 20.97 -4.57 -1.05
N GLU A 22 20.07 -3.95 -0.29
CA GLU A 22 20.41 -3.04 0.81
C GLU A 22 19.55 -3.40 2.03
N ILE A 23 20.15 -3.29 3.22
CA ILE A 23 19.41 -3.35 4.48
C ILE A 23 18.75 -1.98 4.65
N VAL A 24 17.46 -1.97 4.96
CA VAL A 24 16.67 -0.76 5.21
C VAL A 24 15.96 -0.88 6.54
N ASP A 25 15.90 0.23 7.27
CA ASP A 25 15.06 0.36 8.45
C ASP A 25 13.70 0.91 8.01
N VAL A 26 12.64 0.16 8.29
CA VAL A 26 11.26 0.55 7.97
C VAL A 26 10.62 1.06 9.26
N PRO A 27 10.31 2.36 9.39
CA PRO A 27 9.65 2.88 10.58
C PRO A 27 8.20 2.40 10.65
N GLN A 28 7.58 2.57 11.82
CA GLN A 28 6.13 2.42 11.92
C GLN A 28 5.43 3.43 11.00
N MET A 29 4.41 2.99 10.28
CA MET A 29 3.64 3.79 9.33
C MET A 29 2.16 3.44 9.42
N ASN A 30 1.31 4.37 9.01
CA ASN A 30 -0.14 4.18 8.95
C ASN A 30 -0.56 3.70 7.55
N PHE A 31 -1.54 2.81 7.48
CA PHE A 31 -2.03 2.31 6.20
C PHE A 31 -3.54 2.09 6.24
N ALA A 32 -4.18 2.35 5.12
CA ALA A 32 -5.46 1.72 4.81
C ALA A 32 -5.17 0.31 4.28
N MET A 33 -5.82 -0.71 4.82
CA MET A 33 -5.54 -2.12 4.52
C MET A 33 -6.82 -2.90 4.25
N ILE A 34 -6.76 -3.85 3.32
CA ILE A 34 -7.82 -4.84 3.08
C ILE A 34 -7.18 -6.22 2.96
N ASP A 35 -7.63 -7.14 3.79
CA ASP A 35 -7.25 -8.55 3.73
C ASP A 35 -8.11 -9.32 2.73
N GLY A 36 -7.51 -10.34 2.13
CA GLY A 36 -8.22 -11.28 1.28
C GLY A 36 -7.42 -12.55 1.03
N ALA A 37 -7.96 -13.39 0.15
CA ALA A 37 -7.37 -14.66 -0.22
C ALA A 37 -7.69 -15.01 -1.68
N GLY A 38 -6.99 -16.02 -2.20
CA GLY A 38 -7.15 -16.50 -3.57
C GLY A 38 -6.21 -15.84 -4.57
N ASP A 39 -6.27 -16.35 -5.80
CA ASP A 39 -5.42 -15.87 -6.90
C ASP A 39 -5.80 -14.43 -7.25
N PRO A 40 -4.86 -13.46 -7.15
CA PRO A 40 -5.11 -12.06 -7.46
C PRO A 40 -5.49 -11.81 -8.93
N ASN A 41 -5.21 -12.76 -9.83
CA ASN A 41 -5.50 -12.63 -11.25
C ASN A 41 -6.93 -13.04 -11.61
N THR A 42 -7.62 -13.79 -10.75
CA THR A 42 -8.94 -14.37 -11.05
C THR A 42 -10.01 -13.98 -10.03
N THR A 43 -9.59 -13.59 -8.82
CA THR A 43 -10.52 -13.28 -7.74
C THR A 43 -11.01 -11.84 -7.83
N GLN A 44 -12.32 -11.66 -8.01
CA GLN A 44 -12.97 -10.34 -8.06
C GLN A 44 -12.69 -9.49 -6.82
N ALA A 45 -12.63 -10.12 -5.63
CA ALA A 45 -12.34 -9.43 -4.37
C ALA A 45 -10.99 -8.71 -4.37
N PHE A 46 -9.99 -9.20 -5.14
CA PHE A 46 -8.70 -8.53 -5.26
C PHE A 46 -8.83 -7.19 -5.99
N GLN A 47 -9.56 -7.17 -7.12
CA GLN A 47 -9.82 -5.94 -7.87
C GLN A 47 -10.67 -4.96 -7.05
N GLU A 48 -11.70 -5.44 -6.37
CA GLU A 48 -12.56 -4.60 -5.52
C GLU A 48 -11.77 -3.98 -4.35
N ALA A 49 -10.83 -4.72 -3.77
CA ALA A 49 -9.96 -4.20 -2.73
C ALA A 49 -9.05 -3.07 -3.25
N ILE A 50 -8.48 -3.21 -4.45
CA ILE A 50 -7.71 -2.14 -5.11
C ILE A 50 -8.57 -0.89 -5.31
N ASP A 51 -9.75 -1.07 -5.88
CA ASP A 51 -10.67 0.04 -6.19
C ASP A 51 -11.11 0.77 -4.91
N ALA A 52 -11.43 0.02 -3.85
CA ALA A 52 -11.79 0.57 -2.55
C ALA A 52 -10.63 1.36 -1.91
N LEU A 53 -9.40 0.80 -1.92
CA LEU A 53 -8.23 1.45 -1.33
C LEU A 53 -7.87 2.76 -2.05
N TYR A 54 -7.89 2.78 -3.38
CA TYR A 54 -7.66 4.01 -4.13
C TYR A 54 -8.81 5.00 -3.95
N GLY A 55 -10.06 4.55 -3.99
CA GLY A 55 -11.23 5.38 -3.75
C GLY A 55 -11.14 6.12 -2.42
N LEU A 56 -10.83 5.38 -1.35
CA LEU A 56 -10.60 5.94 -0.01
C LEU A 56 -9.40 6.91 0.01
N SER A 57 -8.24 6.49 -0.49
CA SER A 57 -7.00 7.28 -0.42
C SER A 57 -7.10 8.61 -1.19
N TYR A 58 -7.72 8.61 -2.37
CA TYR A 58 -7.95 9.85 -3.11
C TYR A 58 -8.99 10.75 -2.43
N THR A 59 -10.03 10.16 -1.84
CA THR A 59 -11.04 10.91 -1.08
C THR A 59 -10.38 11.63 0.10
N LEU A 60 -9.59 10.93 0.90
CA LEU A 60 -8.83 11.49 2.01
C LEU A 60 -7.88 12.59 1.55
N LYS A 61 -7.10 12.35 0.48
CA LYS A 61 -6.22 13.36 -0.12
C LYS A 61 -6.96 14.65 -0.43
N PHE A 62 -8.09 14.56 -1.13
CA PHE A 62 -8.82 15.75 -1.57
C PHE A 62 -9.56 16.44 -0.43
N MET A 63 -9.99 15.71 0.60
CA MET A 63 -10.54 16.29 1.81
C MET A 63 -9.48 17.11 2.56
N VAL A 64 -8.30 16.53 2.81
CA VAL A 64 -7.20 17.24 3.50
C VAL A 64 -6.72 18.44 2.69
N LYS A 65 -6.59 18.31 1.36
CA LYS A 65 -6.19 19.42 0.49
C LYS A 65 -7.14 20.62 0.55
N LYS A 66 -8.41 20.40 0.89
CA LYS A 66 -9.43 21.46 1.03
C LYS A 66 -9.70 21.84 2.49
N GLY A 67 -9.07 21.15 3.44
CA GLY A 67 -9.26 21.34 4.87
C GLY A 67 -8.38 22.43 5.44
N ASP A 68 -8.42 22.53 6.77
CA ASP A 68 -7.52 23.35 7.57
C ASP A 68 -6.81 22.44 8.58
N PRO A 69 -5.49 22.23 8.47
CA PRO A 69 -4.56 22.88 7.54
C PRO A 69 -4.67 22.37 6.09
N GLU A 70 -4.42 23.27 5.12
CA GLU A 70 -4.41 22.96 3.69
C GLU A 70 -3.11 22.22 3.29
N ILE A 71 -3.17 20.88 3.26
CA ILE A 71 -2.03 20.01 2.93
C ILE A 71 -2.30 19.19 1.66
N ASP A 72 -1.40 19.26 0.68
CA ASP A 72 -1.42 18.40 -0.51
C ASP A 72 -0.33 17.32 -0.39
N TYR A 73 -0.71 16.05 -0.50
CA TYR A 73 0.22 14.93 -0.53
C TYR A 73 -0.08 13.99 -1.69
N GLY A 74 0.92 13.27 -2.17
CA GLY A 74 0.73 12.22 -3.18
C GLY A 74 0.12 10.96 -2.56
N VAL A 75 -0.89 10.36 -3.22
CA VAL A 75 -1.28 8.98 -2.89
C VAL A 75 -0.09 8.08 -3.19
N LEU A 76 0.33 7.28 -2.20
CA LEU A 76 1.45 6.37 -2.32
C LEU A 76 1.09 5.14 -3.17
N PRO A 77 2.10 4.39 -3.67
CA PRO A 77 1.84 3.18 -4.44
C PRO A 77 1.01 2.17 -3.66
N LEU A 78 0.23 1.36 -4.37
CA LEU A 78 -0.33 0.14 -3.81
C LEU A 78 0.81 -0.80 -3.40
N GLU A 79 0.74 -1.29 -2.17
CA GLU A 79 1.62 -2.29 -1.60
C GLU A 79 0.80 -3.56 -1.31
N GLY A 80 1.47 -4.72 -1.32
CA GLY A 80 0.82 -6.01 -1.11
C GLY A 80 1.70 -6.93 -0.28
N LEU A 81 1.15 -7.46 0.80
CA LEU A 81 1.72 -8.56 1.57
C LEU A 81 1.12 -9.86 1.07
N TRP A 82 1.93 -10.92 0.99
CA TRP A 82 1.53 -12.20 0.41
C TRP A 82 2.05 -13.35 1.26
N TRP A 83 1.17 -14.30 1.59
CA TRP A 83 1.53 -15.49 2.35
C TRP A 83 0.54 -16.63 2.07
N ALA A 84 0.72 -17.77 2.73
CA ALA A 84 -0.26 -18.86 2.80
C ALA A 84 -0.38 -19.34 4.25
N GLU A 85 -1.43 -20.09 4.59
CA GLU A 85 -1.52 -20.70 5.95
C GLU A 85 -0.36 -21.63 6.23
N ASP A 86 -0.01 -22.44 5.22
CA ASP A 86 1.21 -23.24 5.19
C ASP A 86 2.14 -22.66 4.11
N MET A 87 3.26 -22.08 4.53
CA MET A 87 4.25 -21.51 3.61
C MET A 87 4.94 -22.58 2.75
N ALA A 88 4.87 -23.86 3.10
CA ALA A 88 5.31 -24.93 2.22
C ALA A 88 4.44 -25.06 0.96
N GLN A 89 3.21 -24.52 0.99
CA GLN A 89 2.28 -24.49 -0.14
C GLN A 89 2.32 -23.16 -0.90
N PHE A 90 3.11 -22.17 -0.46
CA PHE A 90 3.21 -20.88 -1.13
C PHE A 90 3.96 -21.03 -2.45
N SER A 91 3.21 -21.11 -3.55
CA SER A 91 3.73 -21.29 -4.91
C SER A 91 3.10 -20.30 -5.88
N THR A 92 3.85 -19.89 -6.90
CA THR A 92 3.32 -19.08 -8.00
C THR A 92 2.51 -19.88 -9.03
N GLU A 93 2.62 -21.22 -9.00
CA GLU A 93 1.89 -22.14 -9.88
C GLU A 93 0.46 -22.38 -9.39
N ASN A 94 0.26 -22.43 -8.07
CA ASN A 94 -1.06 -22.53 -7.45
C ASN A 94 -1.24 -21.39 -6.44
N LYS A 95 -2.01 -20.38 -6.85
CA LYS A 95 -2.28 -19.19 -6.03
C LYS A 95 -3.62 -19.25 -5.28
N GLU A 96 -4.36 -20.36 -5.37
CA GLU A 96 -5.69 -20.47 -4.75
C GLU A 96 -5.62 -20.34 -3.22
N ASN A 97 -4.53 -20.79 -2.61
CA ASN A 97 -4.31 -20.73 -1.17
C ASN A 97 -3.55 -19.47 -0.71
N TRP A 98 -3.31 -18.51 -1.62
CA TRP A 98 -2.68 -17.26 -1.23
C TRP A 98 -3.60 -16.49 -0.29
N LYS A 99 -2.99 -15.90 0.72
CA LYS A 99 -3.54 -14.84 1.55
C LYS A 99 -2.78 -13.57 1.25
N TRP A 100 -3.50 -12.46 1.26
CA TRP A 100 -2.90 -11.17 0.94
C TRP A 100 -3.52 -10.05 1.78
N THR A 101 -2.71 -9.02 2.00
CA THR A 101 -3.16 -7.73 2.51
C THR A 101 -2.74 -6.70 1.47
N LEU A 102 -3.72 -6.03 0.88
CA LEU A 102 -3.46 -4.86 0.05
C LEU A 102 -3.49 -3.61 0.91
N MET A 103 -2.54 -2.71 0.69
CA MET A 103 -2.38 -1.54 1.54
C MET A 103 -1.87 -0.32 0.79
N ILE A 104 -2.31 0.86 1.23
CA ILE A 104 -1.79 2.16 0.77
C ILE A 104 -1.44 3.00 2.00
N MET A 105 -0.17 3.40 2.08
CA MET A 105 0.33 4.24 3.18
C MET A 105 -0.45 5.54 3.27
N GLN A 106 -0.91 5.87 4.47
CA GLN A 106 -1.57 7.13 4.79
C GLN A 106 -0.66 7.99 5.67
N PRO A 107 -0.65 9.32 5.48
CA PRO A 107 0.02 10.23 6.39
C PRO A 107 -0.36 10.04 7.86
N GLU A 108 0.56 10.32 8.79
CA GLU A 108 0.31 10.21 10.24
C GLU A 108 -0.87 11.07 10.74
N PHE A 109 -1.18 12.17 10.05
CA PHE A 109 -2.31 13.04 10.38
C PHE A 109 -3.67 12.50 9.91
N ILE A 110 -3.70 11.39 9.17
CA ILE A 110 -4.92 10.64 8.87
C ILE A 110 -5.15 9.66 10.03
N THR A 111 -6.18 9.90 10.83
CA THR A 111 -6.56 9.11 12.01
C THR A 111 -7.92 8.46 11.86
#